data_AF-R9MVH7-F1
#
_entry.id   AF-R9MVH7-F1
#
_cell.length_a   1.000
_cell.length_b   1.000
_cell.length_c   1.000
_cell.angle_alpha   90.00
_cell.angle_beta   90.00
_cell.angle_gamma   90.00
#
_symmetry.space_group_name_H-M   'P 1'
#
loop_
_entity.id
_entity.type
_entity.pdbx_description
1 polymer ?
#
loop_
_entity_poly.entity_id
_entity_poly.type
_entity_poly.pdbx_seq_one_letter_code
_entity_poly.pdbx_strand_id
1 'polypeptide(L)'
;MKRKKYICMGILIFLISIISIRILLNHIKRNADTKIVCGNVTNYTYYDRKISAEDFLQFGHNTTYEEMVECLGKENGRYGYGGAWPYYELSDGTYAICTCLSGDRMRSIVIVDKKKKLYTLLEGDWSKE
;
A
#
# COMPACT_ATOMS: atom_id res chain seq x y z
N MET A 1 49.16 -27.96 -2.40
CA MET A 1 48.34 -27.36 -3.46
C MET A 1 46.82 -27.56 -3.28
N LYS A 2 46.32 -28.77 -2.95
CA LYS A 2 44.87 -29.05 -2.80
C LYS A 2 44.17 -28.31 -1.64
N ARG A 3 44.82 -28.17 -0.48
CA ARG A 3 44.26 -27.50 0.73
C ARG A 3 43.89 -26.03 0.49
N LYS A 4 44.72 -25.28 -0.24
CA LYS A 4 44.43 -23.88 -0.63
C LYS A 4 43.22 -23.77 -1.57
N LYS A 5 43.03 -24.76 -2.46
CA LYS A 5 41.85 -24.81 -3.36
C LYS A 5 40.54 -25.02 -2.59
N TYR A 6 40.54 -25.90 -1.58
CA TYR A 6 39.37 -26.11 -0.72
C TYR A 6 39.04 -24.88 0.14
N ILE A 7 40.05 -24.17 0.63
CA ILE A 7 39.85 -22.90 1.37
C ILE A 7 39.24 -21.84 0.45
N CYS A 8 39.78 -21.65 -0.77
CA CYS A 8 39.19 -20.72 -1.75
C CYS A 8 37.74 -21.11 -2.13
N MET A 9 37.47 -22.40 -2.35
CA MET A 9 36.11 -22.90 -2.62
C MET A 9 35.15 -22.61 -1.46
N GLY A 10 35.60 -22.82 -0.21
CA GLY A 10 34.80 -22.51 0.98
C GLY A 10 34.47 -21.02 1.11
N ILE A 11 35.46 -20.15 0.88
CA ILE A 11 35.26 -18.69 0.87
C ILE A 11 34.28 -18.28 -0.23
N LEU A 12 34.41 -18.87 -1.43
CA LEU A 12 33.52 -18.58 -2.56
C LEU A 12 32.07 -18.99 -2.25
N ILE A 13 31.85 -20.19 -1.70
CA ILE A 13 30.52 -20.66 -1.28
C ILE A 13 29.93 -19.75 -0.20
N PHE A 14 30.76 -19.34 0.77
CA PHE A 14 30.33 -18.42 1.84
C PHE A 14 29.88 -17.07 1.28
N LEU A 15 30.66 -16.48 0.36
CA LEU A 15 30.30 -15.21 -0.30
C LEU A 15 29.00 -15.34 -1.11
N ILE A 16 28.83 -16.43 -1.87
CA ILE A 16 27.59 -16.70 -2.62
C ILE A 16 26.41 -16.79 -1.66
N SER A 17 26.56 -17.50 -0.53
CA SER A 17 25.48 -17.66 0.45
C SER A 17 25.02 -16.32 1.04
N ILE A 18 25.94 -15.39 1.33
CA ILE A 18 25.60 -14.04 1.80
C ILE A 18 24.80 -13.27 0.76
N ILE A 19 25.20 -13.36 -0.52
CA ILE A 19 24.49 -12.70 -1.62
C ILE A 19 23.07 -13.27 -1.75
N SER A 20 22.93 -14.59 -1.73
CA SER A 20 21.62 -15.26 -1.80
C SER A 20 20.70 -14.86 -0.65
N ILE A 21 21.22 -14.80 0.59
CA ILE A 21 20.45 -14.36 1.76
C ILE A 21 19.97 -12.91 1.59
N ARG A 22 20.83 -12.00 1.11
CA ARG A 22 20.43 -10.61 0.85
C ARG A 22 19.33 -10.50 -0.20
N ILE A 23 19.42 -11.28 -1.28
CA ILE A 23 18.37 -11.33 -2.31
C ILE A 23 17.06 -11.82 -1.70
N LEU A 24 17.08 -12.87 -0.89
CA LEU A 24 15.91 -13.41 -0.21
C LEU A 24 15.27 -12.39 0.74
N LEU A 25 16.07 -11.74 1.59
CA LEU A 25 15.58 -10.71 2.51
C LEU A 25 14.94 -9.54 1.77
N ASN A 26 15.55 -9.08 0.67
CA ASN A 26 14.97 -8.03 -0.16
C ASN A 26 13.66 -8.46 -0.81
N HIS A 27 13.53 -9.73 -1.22
CA HIS A 27 12.29 -10.26 -1.79
C HIS A 27 11.17 -10.32 -0.74
N ILE A 28 11.47 -10.81 0.46
CA ILE A 28 10.53 -10.84 1.59
C ILE A 28 10.07 -9.42 1.92
N LYS A 29 11.00 -8.48 2.03
CA LYS A 29 10.70 -7.08 2.31
C LYS A 29 9.80 -6.47 1.23
N ARG A 30 10.12 -6.64 -0.05
CA ARG A 30 9.28 -6.14 -1.15
C ARG A 30 7.87 -6.74 -1.13
N ASN A 31 7.73 -8.01 -0.78
CA ASN A 31 6.42 -8.65 -0.67
C ASN A 31 5.61 -8.16 0.54
N ALA A 32 6.29 -7.78 1.63
CA ALA A 32 5.66 -7.17 2.78
C ALA A 32 5.24 -5.71 2.51
N ASP A 33 6.04 -4.98 1.73
CA ASP A 33 5.88 -3.54 1.47
C ASP A 33 5.02 -3.25 0.22
N THR A 34 4.38 -4.25 -0.39
CA THR A 34 3.51 -4.04 -1.57
C THR A 34 2.20 -4.83 -1.52
N LYS A 35 1.14 -4.25 -2.12
CA LYS A 35 -0.16 -4.90 -2.31
C LYS A 35 -0.66 -4.68 -3.73
N ILE A 36 -1.56 -5.55 -4.18
CA ILE A 36 -2.32 -5.32 -5.41
C ILE A 36 -3.66 -4.70 -5.02
N VAL A 37 -3.89 -3.48 -5.48
CA VAL A 37 -5.12 -2.72 -5.27
C VAL A 37 -5.66 -2.36 -6.64
N CYS A 38 -6.90 -2.75 -6.96
CA CYS A 38 -7.55 -2.48 -8.25
C CYS A 38 -6.65 -2.74 -9.48
N GLY A 39 -5.98 -3.90 -9.50
CA GLY A 39 -5.10 -4.33 -10.59
C GLY A 39 -3.68 -3.74 -10.58
N ASN A 40 -3.37 -2.78 -9.70
CA ASN A 40 -2.07 -2.12 -9.64
C ASN A 40 -1.25 -2.57 -8.42
N VAL A 41 0.04 -2.82 -8.63
CA VAL A 41 0.99 -3.04 -7.54
C VAL A 41 1.32 -1.68 -6.92
N THR A 42 1.05 -1.52 -5.63
CA THR A 42 1.24 -0.28 -4.87
C THR A 42 2.07 -0.53 -3.62
N ASN A 43 2.71 0.52 -3.09
CA ASN A 43 3.38 0.49 -1.80
C ASN A 43 2.38 0.23 -0.68
N TYR A 44 2.84 -0.40 0.39
CA TYR A 44 2.00 -0.80 1.51
C TYR A 44 2.77 -0.67 2.83
N THR A 45 2.09 -0.10 3.81
CA THR A 45 2.50 -0.04 5.21
C THR A 45 1.43 -0.78 6.02
N TYR A 46 1.86 -1.78 6.79
CA TYR A 46 0.98 -2.50 7.70
C TYR A 46 0.66 -1.65 8.93
N TYR A 47 -0.61 -1.64 9.32
CA TYR A 47 -1.09 -1.09 10.58
C TYR A 47 -2.01 -2.12 11.24
N ASP A 48 -1.78 -2.42 12.51
CA ASP A 48 -2.66 -3.30 13.28
C ASP A 48 -3.93 -2.56 13.70
N ARG A 49 -4.92 -2.54 12.80
CA ARG A 49 -6.23 -1.89 13.00
C ARG A 49 -7.31 -2.59 12.18
N LYS A 50 -8.56 -2.41 12.59
CA LYS A 50 -9.72 -2.91 11.87
C LYS A 50 -10.55 -1.72 11.39
N ILE A 51 -10.57 -1.52 10.08
CA ILE A 51 -11.39 -0.50 9.42
C ILE A 51 -12.41 -1.22 8.53
N SER A 52 -13.64 -0.73 8.54
CA SER A 52 -14.75 -1.21 7.72
C SER A 52 -15.13 -0.17 6.67
N ALA A 53 -15.97 -0.54 5.70
CA ALA A 53 -16.45 0.43 4.71
C ALA A 53 -17.39 1.47 5.36
N GLU A 54 -18.09 1.07 6.41
CA GLU A 54 -19.02 1.88 7.18
C GLU A 54 -18.32 3.04 7.89
N ASP A 55 -17.08 2.84 8.33
CA ASP A 55 -16.27 3.90 8.96
C ASP A 55 -16.01 5.09 8.00
N PHE A 56 -16.14 4.89 6.69
CA PHE A 56 -15.98 5.96 5.70
C PHE A 56 -17.26 6.76 5.45
N LEU A 57 -18.43 6.28 5.88
CA LEU A 57 -19.72 6.97 5.66
C LEU A 57 -19.81 8.32 6.38
N GLN A 58 -18.97 8.54 7.40
CA GLN A 58 -18.90 9.80 8.13
C GLN A 58 -18.20 10.92 7.33
N PHE A 59 -17.46 10.57 6.26
CA PHE A 59 -16.70 11.55 5.48
C PHE A 59 -17.49 12.00 4.25
N GLY A 60 -17.49 13.30 4.01
CA GLY A 60 -18.14 13.93 2.87
C GLY A 60 -17.23 14.94 2.18
N HIS A 61 -17.75 15.68 1.20
CA HIS A 61 -16.97 16.62 0.40
C HIS A 61 -16.31 17.77 1.18
N ASN A 62 -16.73 18.02 2.41
CA ASN A 62 -16.13 19.03 3.27
C ASN A 62 -15.00 18.48 4.14
N THR A 63 -14.88 17.16 4.25
CA THR A 63 -13.84 16.49 5.03
C THR A 63 -12.49 16.68 4.35
N THR A 64 -11.51 17.13 5.12
CA THR A 64 -10.11 17.26 4.71
C THR A 64 -9.37 15.93 4.87
N TYR A 65 -8.25 15.79 4.17
CA TYR A 65 -7.38 14.62 4.37
C TYR A 65 -6.90 14.50 5.83
N GLU A 66 -6.57 15.63 6.46
CA GLU A 66 -6.08 15.67 7.83
C GLU A 66 -7.13 15.18 8.84
N GLU A 67 -8.40 15.60 8.69
CA GLU A 67 -9.52 15.12 9.51
C GLU A 67 -9.75 13.61 9.35
N MET A 68 -9.64 13.09 8.12
CA MET A 68 -9.74 11.65 7.89
C MET A 68 -8.60 10.88 8.58
N VAL A 69 -7.37 11.40 8.51
CA VAL A 69 -6.20 10.78 9.15
C VAL A 69 -6.29 10.86 10.68
N GLU A 70 -6.86 11.93 11.24
CA GLU A 70 -7.11 12.05 12.68
C GLU A 70 -8.09 10.97 13.15
N CYS A 71 -9.13 10.69 12.35
CA CYS A 71 -10.16 9.70 12.68
C CYS A 71 -9.69 8.25 12.47
N LEU A 72 -9.08 7.94 11.31
CA LEU A 72 -8.75 6.57 10.91
C LEU A 72 -7.28 6.18 11.16
N GLY A 73 -6.41 7.16 11.42
CA GLY A 73 -4.97 7.02 11.31
C GLY A 73 -4.47 7.15 9.86
N LYS A 74 -3.15 7.03 9.65
CA LYS A 74 -2.53 7.17 8.32
C LYS A 74 -2.96 6.08 7.34
N GLU A 75 -2.93 6.37 6.05
CA GLU A 75 -3.23 5.44 4.96
C GLU A 75 -2.25 4.27 4.87
N ASN A 76 -2.70 3.12 4.35
CA ASN A 76 -1.84 1.97 4.11
C ASN A 76 -0.89 2.20 2.92
N GLY A 77 -1.28 3.02 1.94
CA GLY A 77 -0.40 3.36 0.84
C GLY A 77 -1.04 4.34 -0.13
N ARG A 78 -0.43 4.47 -1.33
CA ARG A 78 -0.85 5.44 -2.35
C ARG A 78 -1.16 4.73 -3.68
N TYR A 79 -2.39 4.86 -4.17
CA TYR A 79 -2.89 4.23 -5.39
C TYR A 79 -2.83 5.20 -6.59
N GLY A 80 -2.33 4.70 -7.72
CA GLY A 80 -2.25 5.44 -8.99
C GLY A 80 -0.84 5.93 -9.33
N TYR A 81 -0.71 6.57 -10.50
CA TYR A 81 0.52 7.21 -10.97
C TYR A 81 0.38 8.73 -10.88
N GLY A 82 1.43 9.45 -10.45
CA GLY A 82 1.39 10.91 -10.26
C GLY A 82 0.92 11.31 -8.85
N GLY A 83 -0.11 12.17 -8.75
CA GLY A 83 -0.75 12.59 -7.49
C GLY A 83 -1.52 11.45 -6.83
N ALA A 84 -0.80 10.41 -6.41
CA ALA A 84 -1.35 9.14 -5.97
C ALA A 84 -2.24 9.29 -4.73
N TRP A 85 -3.41 8.67 -4.80
CA TRP A 85 -4.48 8.83 -3.81
C TRP A 85 -4.26 7.90 -2.62
N PRO A 86 -4.47 8.35 -1.37
CA PRO A 86 -4.39 7.47 -0.21
C PRO A 86 -5.38 6.30 -0.34
N TYR A 87 -4.96 5.12 0.11
CA TYR A 87 -5.85 3.97 0.25
C TYR A 87 -5.67 3.26 1.60
N TYR A 88 -6.75 2.62 2.05
CA TYR A 88 -6.84 1.88 3.30
C TYR A 88 -7.23 0.43 3.04
N GLU A 89 -6.61 -0.51 3.72
CA GLU A 89 -7.05 -1.91 3.74
C GLU A 89 -8.19 -2.08 4.73
N LEU A 90 -9.27 -2.71 4.29
CA LEU A 90 -10.45 -2.98 5.09
C LEU A 90 -10.38 -4.38 5.70
N SER A 91 -11.13 -4.58 6.78
CA SER A 91 -11.16 -5.82 7.55
C SER A 91 -11.65 -7.05 6.76
N ASP A 92 -12.42 -6.84 5.70
CA ASP A 92 -12.89 -7.88 4.77
C ASP A 92 -11.88 -8.21 3.65
N GLY A 93 -10.72 -7.53 3.62
CA GLY A 93 -9.68 -7.70 2.61
C GLY A 93 -9.88 -6.90 1.32
N THR A 94 -10.90 -6.03 1.27
CA THR A 94 -11.06 -5.00 0.24
C THR A 94 -10.27 -3.73 0.60
N TYR A 95 -10.33 -2.71 -0.24
CA TYR A 95 -9.64 -1.44 -0.03
C TYR A 95 -10.54 -0.24 -0.31
N ALA A 96 -10.39 0.82 0.48
CA ALA A 96 -10.99 2.13 0.21
C ALA A 96 -9.93 3.06 -0.39
N ILE A 97 -10.16 3.54 -1.62
CA ILE A 97 -9.34 4.59 -2.26
C ILE A 97 -10.04 5.93 -2.05
N CYS A 98 -9.32 6.89 -1.48
CA CYS A 98 -9.85 8.20 -1.11
C CYS A 98 -9.17 9.29 -1.93
N THR A 99 -9.93 10.05 -2.73
CA THR A 99 -9.34 11.12 -3.54
C THR A 99 -9.31 12.45 -2.77
N CYS A 100 -8.48 12.48 -1.73
CA CYS A 100 -8.08 13.67 -0.97
C CYS A 100 -6.56 13.62 -0.73
N LEU A 101 -5.84 14.65 -1.15
CA LEU A 101 -4.44 14.84 -0.78
C LEU A 101 -4.35 15.77 0.44
N SER A 102 -3.15 15.87 1.02
CA SER A 102 -2.93 16.79 2.12
C SER A 102 -3.22 18.23 1.68
N GLY A 103 -3.98 18.96 2.50
CA GLY A 103 -4.47 20.30 2.17
C GLY A 103 -5.70 20.35 1.25
N ASP A 104 -6.15 19.21 0.72
CA ASP A 104 -7.34 19.09 -0.11
C ASP A 104 -8.53 18.48 0.65
N ARG A 105 -9.72 18.70 0.11
CA ARG A 105 -10.96 18.06 0.57
C ARG A 105 -11.25 16.77 -0.20
N MET A 106 -12.00 15.89 0.45
CA MET A 106 -12.48 14.63 -0.12
C MET A 106 -13.32 14.88 -1.37
N ARG A 107 -12.85 14.37 -2.51
CA ARG A 107 -13.66 14.38 -3.74
C ARG A 107 -14.47 13.10 -3.88
N SER A 108 -13.90 11.94 -3.62
CA SER A 108 -14.56 10.66 -3.82
C SER A 108 -13.96 9.56 -2.95
N ILE A 109 -14.79 8.56 -2.65
CA ILE A 109 -14.40 7.36 -1.92
C ILE A 109 -14.90 6.16 -2.70
N VAL A 110 -13.99 5.26 -3.06
CA VAL A 110 -14.27 4.11 -3.92
C VAL A 110 -13.80 2.84 -3.23
N ILE A 111 -14.67 1.84 -3.17
CA ILE A 111 -14.33 0.51 -2.66
C ILE A 111 -13.91 -0.39 -3.81
N VAL A 112 -12.77 -1.05 -3.65
CA VAL A 112 -12.14 -1.88 -4.66
C VAL A 112 -11.65 -3.19 -4.05
N ASP A 113 -11.57 -4.23 -4.87
CA ASP A 113 -10.81 -5.44 -4.53
C ASP A 113 -9.42 -5.39 -5.21
N LYS A 114 -8.70 -6.53 -5.17
CA LYS A 114 -7.38 -6.66 -5.80
C LYS A 114 -7.42 -6.48 -7.32
N LYS A 115 -8.56 -6.67 -7.98
CA LYS A 115 -8.72 -6.72 -9.44
C LYS A 115 -9.47 -5.54 -10.01
N LYS A 116 -10.51 -5.05 -9.34
CA LYS A 116 -11.47 -4.09 -9.90
C LYS A 116 -12.13 -3.23 -8.83
N LYS A 117 -12.77 -2.16 -9.31
CA LYS A 117 -13.76 -1.41 -8.54
C LYS A 117 -14.97 -2.28 -8.22
N LEU A 118 -15.47 -2.17 -6.99
CA LEU A 118 -16.70 -2.81 -6.54
C LEU A 118 -17.86 -1.82 -6.57
N TYR A 119 -17.74 -0.71 -5.83
CA TYR A 119 -18.77 0.33 -5.76
C TYR A 119 -18.18 1.67 -5.29
N THR A 120 -18.99 2.73 -5.33
CA THR A 120 -18.63 4.08 -4.86
C THR A 120 -19.37 4.38 -3.57
N LEU A 121 -18.69 4.92 -2.56
CA LEU A 121 -19.32 5.43 -1.33
C LEU A 121 -19.62 6.92 -1.41
N LEU A 122 -18.73 7.69 -2.04
CA LEU A 122 -18.89 9.12 -2.29
C LEU A 122 -18.50 9.39 -3.75
N GLU A 123 -19.45 9.82 -4.57
CA GLU A 123 -19.19 10.15 -5.97
C GLU A 123 -18.46 11.48 -6.09
N GLY A 124 -17.51 11.56 -7.01
CA GLY A 124 -16.78 12.80 -7.25
C GLY A 124 -17.67 13.85 -7.92
N ASP A 125 -17.73 15.04 -7.32
CA ASP A 125 -18.22 16.23 -8.00
C ASP A 125 -17.06 16.85 -8.79
N TRP A 126 -16.96 16.47 -10.06
CA TRP A 126 -15.94 16.97 -11.00
C TRP A 126 -16.42 18.21 -11.78
N SER A 127 -17.56 18.80 -11.41
CA SER A 127 -18.21 19.87 -12.19
C SER A 127 -17.61 21.27 -11.98
N LYS A 128 -16.55 21.41 -11.16
CA LYS A 128 -15.97 22.70 -10.76
C LYS A 128 -14.47 22.84 -11.03
N GLU A 129 -13.93 22.09 -12.00
CA GLU A 129 -12.60 22.39 -12.55
C GLU A 129 -12.66 23.44 -13.67
#